data_AF-A0A173L4N9-F1
#
_entry.id   AF-A0A173L4N9-F1
#
_cell.length_a   1.000
_cell.length_b   1.000
_cell.length_c   1.000
_cell.angle_alpha   90.00
_cell.angle_beta   90.00
_cell.angle_gamma   90.00
#
_symmetry.space_group_name_H-M   'P 1'
#
loop_
_entity.id
_entity.type
_entity.pdbx_description
1 polymer ?
#
loop_
_entity_poly.entity_id
_entity_poly.type
_entity_poly.pdbx_seq_one_letter_code
_entity_poly.pdbx_strand_id
1 'polypeptide(L)' 'MRLPKAAALPDDVKRVDVIALGRTRIITPAGEGWDSWFEGEGVTTDFMSEREQPADQTREPF' A
#
# COMPACT_ATOMS: atom_id res chain seq x y z
N MET A 1 -23.47 -5.48 -8.73
CA MET A 1 -23.70 -4.33 -7.80
C MET A 1 -23.21 -3.07 -8.49
N ARG A 2 -23.93 -1.95 -8.37
CA ARG A 2 -23.41 -0.64 -8.81
C ARG A 2 -23.05 0.17 -7.56
N LEU A 3 -21.84 0.72 -7.53
CA LEU A 3 -21.42 1.63 -6.46
C LEU A 3 -21.83 3.06 -6.82
N PRO A 4 -22.37 3.84 -5.87
CA PRO A 4 -22.57 5.27 -6.07
C PRO A 4 -21.21 5.97 -6.19
N LYS A 5 -21.18 7.13 -6.87
CA LYS A 5 -19.93 7.89 -7.08
C LYS A 5 -19.16 8.18 -5.77
N ALA A 6 -19.87 8.42 -4.67
CA ALA A 6 -19.28 8.69 -3.36
C ALA A 6 -18.54 7.48 -2.74
N ALA A 7 -18.82 6.26 -3.23
CA ALA A 7 -18.18 5.03 -2.79
C ALA A 7 -17.43 4.33 -3.94
N ALA A 8 -17.10 5.07 -5.00
CA ALA A 8 -16.30 4.55 -6.10
C ALA A 8 -14.88 4.27 -5.62
N LEU A 9 -14.35 3.11 -6.01
CA LEU A 9 -12.93 2.83 -5.84
C LEU A 9 -12.11 3.63 -6.86
N PRO A 10 -10.83 3.88 -6.58
CA PRO A 10 -9.90 4.44 -7.57
C PRO A 10 -9.87 3.65 -8.88
N ASP A 11 -9.59 4.33 -9.99
CA ASP A 11 -9.65 3.74 -11.34
C ASP A 11 -8.63 2.63 -11.57
N ASP A 12 -7.53 2.61 -10.82
CA ASP A 12 -6.48 1.59 -10.86
C ASP A 12 -6.87 0.29 -10.12
N VAL A 13 -7.87 0.33 -9.24
CA VAL A 13 -8.34 -0.88 -8.53
C VAL A 13 -9.19 -1.74 -9.48
N LYS A 14 -8.61 -2.84 -9.95
CA LYS A 14 -9.29 -3.81 -10.84
C LYS A 14 -9.72 -5.11 -10.14
N ARG A 15 -9.22 -5.36 -8.94
CA ARG A 15 -9.52 -6.55 -8.13
C ARG A 15 -9.81 -6.15 -6.69
N VAL A 16 -10.75 -6.87 -6.07
CA VAL A 16 -11.18 -6.64 -4.69
C VAL A 16 -11.35 -7.97 -3.98
N ASP A 17 -11.05 -7.97 -2.69
CA ASP A 17 -11.44 -9.03 -1.77
C ASP A 17 -12.85 -8.75 -1.25
N VAL A 18 -13.69 -9.78 -1.22
CA VAL A 18 -15.08 -9.69 -0.76
C VAL A 18 -15.27 -10.60 0.44
N ILE A 19 -15.39 -9.99 1.62
CA ILE A 19 -15.58 -10.72 2.87
C ILE A 19 -17.07 -10.67 3.24
N ALA A 20 -17.67 -11.84 3.43
CA ALA A 20 -19.05 -11.96 3.89
C ALA A 20 -19.12 -11.96 5.43
N LEU A 21 -19.83 -10.98 5.99
CA LEU A 21 -20.15 -10.94 7.42
C LEU A 21 -21.67 -11.03 7.58
N GLY A 22 -22.18 -12.25 7.62
CA GLY A 22 -23.62 -12.53 7.54
C GLY A 22 -24.22 -11.97 6.25
N ARG A 23 -25.12 -10.98 6.39
CA ARG A 23 -25.76 -10.28 5.25
C ARG A 23 -24.94 -9.10 4.72
N THR A 24 -23.86 -8.71 5.41
CA THR A 24 -22.96 -7.63 5.01
C THR A 24 -21.88 -8.14 4.06
N ARG A 25 -21.41 -7.27 3.16
CA ARG A 25 -20.24 -7.50 2.30
C ARG A 25 -19.25 -6.37 2.54
N ILE A 26 -18.04 -6.74 2.98
CA ILE A 26 -16.90 -5.82 3.09
C ILE A 26 -16.10 -5.99 1.80
N ILE A 27 -15.80 -4.87 1.14
CA ILE A 27 -15.07 -4.85 -0.13
C ILE A 27 -13.81 -4.01 0.10
N THR A 28 -12.65 -4.62 -0.11
CA THR A 28 -11.34 -3.96 -0.02
C THR A 28 -10.55 -4.21 -1.29
N PRO A 29 -9.69 -3.29 -1.75
CA PRO A 29 -8.75 -3.58 -2.82
C PRO A 29 -7.94 -4.85 -2.52
N ALA A 30 -7.78 -5.71 -3.51
CA ALA A 30 -7.05 -6.97 -3.34
C ALA A 30 -5.54 -6.75 -3.41
N GLY A 31 -4.78 -7.48 -2.58
CA GLY A 31 -3.32 -7.51 -2.65
C GLY A 31 -2.60 -6.30 -2.02
N GLU A 32 -3.32 -5.41 -1.33
CA GLU A 32 -2.74 -4.28 -0.60
C GLU A 32 -2.37 -4.62 0.85
N GLY A 33 -2.55 -5.89 1.25
CA GLY A 33 -2.12 -6.38 2.56
C GLY A 33 -0.60 -6.56 2.64
N TRP A 34 -0.04 -6.39 3.84
CA TRP A 34 1.40 -6.60 4.08
C TRP A 34 1.88 -7.98 3.63
N ASP A 35 1.14 -9.05 3.92
CA ASP A 35 1.49 -10.40 3.48
C ASP A 35 1.64 -10.48 1.95
N SER A 36 0.67 -9.92 1.20
CA SER A 36 0.73 -9.89 -0.26
C SER A 36 1.87 -9.01 -0.79
N TRP A 37 2.23 -7.95 -0.08
CA TRP A 37 3.36 -7.09 -0.46
C TRP A 37 4.70 -7.80 -0.26
N PHE A 38 4.87 -8.49 0.88
CA PHE A 38 6.08 -9.26 1.19
C PHE A 38 6.24 -10.53 0.33
N GLU A 39 5.15 -11.15 -0.11
CA GLU A 39 5.17 -12.25 -1.09
C GLU A 39 5.41 -11.79 -2.54
N GLY A 40 5.34 -10.47 -2.79
CA GLY A 40 5.54 -9.86 -4.10
C GLY A 40 6.97 -9.95 -4.62
N GLU A 41 7.18 -9.44 -5.83
CA GLU A 41 8.51 -9.38 -6.43
C GLU A 41 9.41 -8.44 -5.61
N GLY A 42 10.61 -8.94 -5.27
CA GLY A 42 11.62 -8.16 -4.59
C GLY A 42 12.23 -7.09 -5.51
N VAL A 43 12.94 -6.16 -4.89
CA VAL A 43 13.77 -5.20 -5.62
C VAL A 43 15.01 -5.88 -6.20
N THR A 44 15.69 -5.22 -7.16
CA THR A 44 16.94 -5.72 -7.73
C THR A 44 18.07 -5.77 -6.69
N THR A 45 19.10 -6.57 -6.96
CA THR A 45 20.22 -6.77 -6.02
C THR A 45 21.01 -5.51 -5.70
N ASP A 46 20.92 -4.49 -6.57
CA ASP A 46 21.61 -3.20 -6.46
C ASP A 46 20.69 -2.07 -5.95
N PHE A 47 19.39 -2.34 -5.75
CA PHE A 47 18.42 -1.35 -5.31
C PHE A 47 18.83 -0.77 -3.95
N MET A 48 19.08 0.55 -3.92
CA MET A 48 19.51 1.27 -2.72
C MET A 48 20.77 0.67 -2.07
N SER A 49 21.70 0.16 -2.89
CA SER A 49 22.99 -0.39 -2.45
C SER A 49 23.82 0.59 -1.62
N GLU A 50 23.67 1.90 -1.85
CA GLU A 50 24.17 2.96 -0.99
C GLU A 50 23.04 3.91 -0.61
N ARG A 51 23.11 4.43 0.61
CA ARG A 51 22.24 5.52 1.08
C ARG A 51 23.09 6.77 1.22
N GLU A 52 22.75 7.82 0.47
CA GLU A 52 23.36 9.15 0.60
C GLU A 52 22.91 9.82 1.91
N GLN A 53 23.45 9.34 3.03
CA GLN A 53 23.16 9.88 4.35
C GLN A 53 24.16 11.00 4.67
N PRO A 54 23.71 12.26 4.82
CA PRO A 54 24.60 13.35 5.24
C PRO A 54 25.04 13.16 6.70
N ALA A 55 26.14 13.82 7.06
CA ALA A 55 26.59 13.90 8.44
C ALA A 55 25.55 14.62 9.32
N ASP A 56 25.59 14.32 10.62
CA ASP A 56 24.76 15.00 11.62
C ASP A 56 24.99 16.52 11.56
N GLN A 57 23.89 17.28 11.55
CA GLN A 57 23.93 18.73 11.50
C GLN A 57 24.05 19.33 12.90
N THR A 58 24.98 20.27 13.08
CA THR A 58 25.06 21.07 14.31
C THR A 58 23.98 22.14 14.31
N ARG A 59 23.29 22.30 15.45
CA ARG A 59 22.35 23.42 15.68
C ARG A 59 23.01 24.45 16.59
N GLU A 60 22.70 25.72 16.39
CA GLU A 60 23.10 26.80 17.31
C GLU A 60 22.53 26.53 18.72
N PRO A 61 23.31 26.73 19.79
CA PRO A 61 22.79 26.70 21.15
C PRO A 61 21.77 27.83 21.37
N PHE A 62 20.79 27.59 22.24
CA PHE A 62 19.77 28.57 22.63
C PHE A 62 20.34 29.73 23.44
#